data_AF-A0A6N9V8H0-F1
#
_entry.id   AF-A0A6N9V8H0-F1
#
_cell.length_a   1.000
_cell.length_b   1.000
_cell.length_c   1.000
_cell.angle_alpha   90.00
_cell.angle_beta   90.00
_cell.angle_gamma   90.00
#
_symmetry.space_group_name_H-M   'P 1'
#
loop_
_entity.id
_entity.type
_entity.pdbx_description
1 polymer ?
#
loop_
_entity_poly.entity_id
_entity_poly.type
_entity_poly.pdbx_seq_one_letter_code
_entity_poly.pdbx_strand_id
1 'polypeptide(L)' 'RPQEVVASFADGLELLPPGFGSITLWRPETPPAGDPVEQWGFVGVKR' A
#
# COMPACT_ATOMS: atom_id res chain seq x y z
N ARG A 1 -8.75 -10.29 2.26
CA ARG A 1 -7.76 -11.04 3.08
C ARG A 1 -7.42 -10.15 4.28
N PRO A 2 -7.05 -10.70 5.45
CA PRO A 2 -6.60 -9.88 6.58
C PRO A 2 -5.43 -8.97 6.17
N GLN A 3 -5.37 -7.76 6.73
CA GLN A 3 -4.34 -6.77 6.41
C GLN A 3 -2.93 -7.33 6.66
N GLU A 4 -2.71 -8.05 7.77
CA GLU A 4 -1.39 -8.60 8.10
C GLU A 4 -0.91 -9.61 7.06
N VAL A 5 -1.82 -10.40 6.50
CA VAL A 5 -1.51 -11.36 5.43
C VAL A 5 -1.11 -10.66 4.14
N VAL A 6 -1.70 -9.50 3.84
CA VAL A 6 -1.26 -8.73 2.65
C VAL A 6 0.08 -8.05 2.92
N ALA A 7 0.29 -7.56 4.15
CA ALA A 7 1.53 -6.93 4.55
C ALA A 7 2.73 -7.88 4.50
N SER A 8 2.57 -9.17 4.85
CA SER A 8 3.67 -10.14 4.80
C SER A 8 4.25 -10.36 3.39
N PHE A 9 3.52 -10.01 2.32
CA PHE A 9 4.09 -10.06 0.97
C PHE A 9 5.14 -8.98 0.71
N ALA A 10 5.23 -7.96 1.57
CA ALA A 10 6.27 -6.94 1.52
C ALA A 10 7.60 -7.40 2.15
N ASP A 11 7.63 -8.55 2.83
CA ASP A 11 8.81 -9.02 3.54
C ASP A 11 10.01 -9.18 2.60
N GLY A 12 11.13 -8.55 2.97
CA GLY A 12 12.37 -8.59 2.18
C GLY A 12 12.39 -7.64 0.97
N LEU A 13 11.36 -6.82 0.76
CA LEU A 13 11.36 -5.78 -0.26
C LEU A 13 11.72 -4.40 0.33
N GLU A 14 12.41 -3.59 -0.46
CA GLU A 14 12.56 -2.17 -0.18
C GLU A 14 11.32 -1.43 -0.68
N LEU A 15 10.46 -0.98 0.24
CA LEU A 15 9.20 -0.35 -0.13
C LEU A 15 9.39 1.09 -0.59
N LEU A 16 8.78 1.41 -1.73
CA LEU A 16 8.71 2.78 -2.22
C LEU A 16 7.71 3.58 -1.39
N PRO A 17 7.98 4.86 -1.06
CA PRO A 17 7.00 5.72 -0.39
C PRO A 17 5.68 5.78 -1.18
N PRO A 18 4.51 5.68 -0.52
CA PRO A 18 4.29 5.78 0.94
C PRO A 18 4.45 4.48 1.74
N GLY A 19 4.87 3.37 1.12
CA GLY A 19 4.94 2.06 1.76
C GLY A 19 3.64 1.26 1.59
N PHE A 20 3.30 0.47 2.61
CA PHE A 20 2.08 -0.32 2.67
C PHE A 20 0.93 0.50 3.26
N GLY A 21 -0.23 0.51 2.59
CA GLY A 21 -1.41 1.20 3.11
C GLY A 21 -2.63 1.05 2.21
N SER A 22 -3.68 1.82 2.49
CA SER A 22 -4.86 1.85 1.62
C SER A 22 -4.48 2.31 0.22
N ILE A 23 -5.01 1.63 -0.79
CA ILE A 23 -4.77 1.97 -2.20
C ILE A 23 -5.27 3.39 -2.54
N THR A 24 -6.27 3.89 -1.82
CA THR A 24 -6.77 5.27 -1.95
C THR A 24 -5.66 6.31 -1.73
N LEU A 25 -4.68 5.98 -0.89
CA LEU A 25 -3.58 6.88 -0.51
C LEU A 25 -2.30 6.62 -1.31
N TRP A 26 -2.33 5.69 -2.25
CA TRP A 26 -1.13 5.27 -2.97
C TRP A 26 -0.87 6.19 -4.18
N ARG A 27 -0.09 7.25 -3.95
CA ARG A 27 0.31 8.27 -4.95
C ARG A 27 -0.85 8.70 -5.88
N PRO A 28 -1.99 9.16 -5.32
CA PRO A 28 -3.12 9.52 -6.14
C PRO A 28 -2.80 10.79 -6.96
N GLU A 29 -3.26 10.83 -8.20
CA GLU A 29 -3.06 11.98 -9.09
C GLU A 29 -3.93 13.19 -8.69
N THR A 30 -5.02 12.93 -7.98
CA THR A 30 -5.96 13.93 -7.45
C THR A 30 -6.21 13.67 -5.97
N PRO A 31 -6.52 14.68 -5.16
CA PRO A 31 -6.88 14.47 -3.76
C PRO A 31 -8.04 13.46 -3.64
N PRO A 32 -7.89 12.41 -2.82
CA PRO A 32 -8.96 11.45 -2.63
C PRO A 32 -10.22 12.11 -2.06
N ALA A 33 -11.39 11.67 -2.53
CA ALA A 33 -12.66 12.06 -1.97
C ALA A 33 -13.16 10.98 -0.99
N GLY A 34 -13.53 11.39 0.23
CA GLY A 34 -14.03 10.49 1.27
C GLY A 34 -12.94 9.71 2.00
N ASP A 35 -13.37 8.70 2.76
CA ASP A 35 -12.48 7.89 3.59
C ASP A 35 -11.72 6.84 2.76
N PRO A 36 -10.47 6.50 3.13
CA PRO A 36 -9.71 5.43 2.48
C PRO A 36 -10.42 4.09 2.55
N VAL A 37 -10.36 3.32 1.46
CA VAL A 37 -10.99 1.99 1.42
C VAL A 37 -10.14 0.94 2.14
N GLU A 38 -10.78 -0.13 2.62
CA GLU A 38 -10.12 -1.33 3.14
C GLU A 38 -9.56 -2.23 2.01
N GLN A 39 -8.82 -1.63 1.09
CA GLN A 39 -8.08 -2.31 0.03
C GLN A 39 -6.62 -1.88 0.11
N TRP A 40 -5.71 -2.84 0.22
CA TRP A 40 -4.32 -2.60 0.58
C TRP A 40 -3.40 -2.67 -0.64
N GLY A 41 -2.36 -1.83 -0.67
CA GLY A 41 -1.38 -1.79 -1.75
C GLY A 41 0.00 -1.32 -1.26
N PHE A 42 1.02 -1.77 -1.98
CA PHE A 42 2.41 -1.34 -1.83
C PHE A 42 3.15 -1.60 -3.16
N VAL A 43 4.30 -0.94 -3.34
CA VAL A 43 5.28 -1.32 -4.37
C VAL A 43 6.64 -1.41 -3.70
N GLY A 44 7.37 -2.48 -4.00
CA GLY A 44 8.68 -2.73 -3.46
C GLY A 44 9.67 -3.16 -4.53
N VAL A 45 10.93 -2.84 -4.31
CA VAL A 45 12.05 -3.28 -5.16
C VAL A 45 12.75 -4.46 -4.47
N LYS A 46 13.03 -5.52 -5.22
CA LYS A 46 13.87 -6.62 -4.78
C LYS A 46 15.33 -6.30 -5.10
N ARG A 47 16.20 -6.39 -4.10
CA ARG A 47 17.65 -6.29 -4.30
C ARG A 47 18.27 -7.64 -4.66
#